data_AF-A0A396U5L8-F1
#
_entry.id   AF-A0A396U5L8-F1
#
_cell.length_a   1.000
_cell.length_b   1.000
_cell.length_c   1.000
_cell.angle_alpha   90.00
_cell.angle_beta   90.00
_cell.angle_gamma   90.00
#
_symmetry.space_group_name_H-M   'P 1'
#
loop_
_entity.id
_entity.type
_entity.pdbx_description
1 polymer ?
#
loop_
_entity_poly.entity_id
_entity_poly.type
_entity_poly.pdbx_seq_one_letter_code
_entity_poly.pdbx_strand_id
1 'polypeptide(L)'
;MDVQFQKFDVSAVKILTSLMENFPASTKIGYADLYPEEQDNSEKREAHIGVIAFLRHENLIAHEMGSASSFILTSNGLTLFGRDVKNHLASLLQQYEVD
;
A
#
# COMPACT_ATOMS: atom_id res chain seq x y z
N MET A 1 0.24 16.34 0.88
CA MET A 1 -0.53 15.12 0.59
C MET A 1 -2.00 15.48 0.69
N ASP A 2 -2.68 15.59 -0.44
CA ASP A 2 -4.13 15.77 -0.51
C ASP A 2 -4.71 14.46 -1.06
N VAL A 3 -4.65 13.43 -0.23
CA VAL A 3 -5.07 12.08 -0.56
C VAL A 3 -6.44 11.85 0.08
N GLN A 4 -7.38 11.25 -0.66
CA GLN A 4 -8.75 11.03 -0.17
C GLN A 4 -8.82 9.88 0.86
N PHE A 5 -8.03 9.99 1.92
CA PHE A 5 -7.94 9.02 3.01
C PHE A 5 -8.99 9.23 4.12
N GLN A 6 -9.84 10.25 4.01
CA GLN A 6 -10.79 10.63 5.07
C GLN A 6 -11.77 9.52 5.48
N LYS A 7 -11.92 8.47 4.66
CA LYS A 7 -12.78 7.30 4.93
C LYS A 7 -12.03 6.06 5.39
N PHE A 8 -10.69 6.10 5.41
CA PHE A 8 -9.85 4.94 5.70
C PHE A 8 -9.31 4.99 7.12
N ASP A 9 -9.27 3.83 7.76
CA ASP A 9 -8.57 3.66 9.03
C ASP A 9 -7.05 3.92 8.86
N VAL A 10 -6.38 4.32 9.93
CA VAL A 10 -4.93 4.56 9.98
C VAL A 10 -4.13 3.38 9.41
N SER A 11 -4.58 2.14 9.65
CA SER A 11 -3.95 0.93 9.12
C SER A 11 -4.04 0.86 7.59
N ALA A 12 -5.20 1.18 7.01
CA ALA A 12 -5.39 1.19 5.57
C ALA A 12 -4.51 2.25 4.90
N VAL A 13 -4.41 3.43 5.51
CA VAL A 13 -3.54 4.52 5.03
C VAL A 13 -2.08 4.07 5.02
N LYS A 14 -1.58 3.47 6.11
CA LYS A 14 -0.20 2.96 6.18
C LYS A 14 0.10 1.93 5.09
N ILE A 15 -0.80 0.98 4.87
CA ILE A 15 -0.65 -0.04 3.83
C ILE A 15 -0.58 0.64 2.45
N LEU A 16 -1.56 1.48 2.12
CA LEU A 16 -1.64 2.12 0.81
C LEU A 16 -0.43 3.01 0.54
N THR A 17 0.02 3.79 1.52
CA THR A 17 1.22 4.65 1.39
C THR A 17 2.47 3.81 1.17
N SER A 18 2.67 2.74 1.95
CA SER A 18 3.82 1.84 1.79
C SER A 18 3.86 1.19 0.39
N LEU A 19 2.70 0.80 -0.13
CA LEU A 19 2.60 0.28 -1.49
C LEU A 19 2.87 1.34 -2.57
N MET A 20 2.52 2.60 -2.33
CA MET A 20 2.78 3.70 -3.27
C MET A 20 4.28 3.98 -3.37
N GLU A 21 4.96 4.09 -2.24
CA GLU A 21 6.40 4.38 -2.19
C GLU A 21 7.23 3.37 -2.99
N ASN A 22 6.80 2.11 -3.00
CA ASN A 22 7.46 1.02 -3.69
C ASN A 22 6.89 0.74 -5.09
N PHE A 23 5.83 1.42 -5.50
CA PHE A 23 5.23 1.23 -6.83
C PHE A 23 6.26 1.59 -7.93
N PRO A 24 6.35 0.82 -9.04
CA PRO A 24 5.48 -0.27 -9.48
C PRO A 24 5.85 -1.68 -8.98
N ALA A 25 6.76 -1.81 -8.01
CA ALA A 25 7.12 -3.12 -7.46
C ALA A 25 6.04 -3.62 -6.47
N SER A 26 5.87 -4.94 -6.43
CA SER A 26 5.15 -5.58 -5.33
C SER A 26 5.92 -5.40 -4.02
N THR A 27 5.20 -5.24 -2.92
CA THR A 27 5.80 -5.05 -1.60
C THR A 27 5.18 -5.99 -0.61
N LYS A 28 6.04 -6.59 0.23
CA LYS A 28 5.57 -7.43 1.33
C LYS A 28 4.95 -6.54 2.40
N ILE A 29 3.68 -6.78 2.71
CA ILE A 29 2.95 -6.06 3.76
C ILE A 29 2.52 -7.08 4.81
N GLY A 30 3.39 -7.32 5.78
CA GLY A 30 3.06 -8.05 7.00
C GLY A 30 2.76 -7.10 8.16
N TYR A 31 2.00 -7.58 9.15
CA TYR A 31 1.71 -6.82 10.37
C TYR A 31 3.01 -6.38 11.08
N ALA A 32 3.98 -7.29 11.18
CA ALA A 32 5.27 -7.03 11.81
C ALA A 32 6.10 -5.97 11.07
N ASP A 33 5.91 -5.83 9.76
CA ASP A 33 6.63 -4.87 8.92
C ASP A 33 6.12 -3.43 9.15
N LEU A 34 4.81 -3.27 9.40
CA LEU A 34 4.18 -1.96 9.63
C LEU A 34 4.05 -1.57 11.11
N TYR A 35 4.11 -2.54 12.02
CA TYR A 35 3.94 -2.38 13.46
C TYR A 35 5.00 -3.17 14.25
N PRO A 36 6.28 -2.83 14.12
CA PRO A 36 7.36 -3.55 14.80
C PRO A 36 7.30 -3.47 16.33
N GLU A 37 6.68 -2.43 16.88
CA GLU A 37 6.57 -2.21 18.34
C GLU A 37 5.33 -2.85 18.97
N GLU A 38 4.38 -3.36 18.16
CA GLU A 38 3.09 -3.86 18.64
C GLU A 38 2.88 -5.34 18.32
N GLN A 39 3.96 -6.10 18.08
CA GLN A 39 3.89 -7.47 17.58
C GLN A 39 3.09 -8.40 18.50
N ASP A 40 3.08 -8.19 19.82
CA ASP A 40 2.36 -9.04 20.77
C ASP A 40 0.84 -8.73 20.84
N ASN A 41 0.36 -7.70 20.14
CA ASN A 41 -1.06 -7.35 20.14
C ASN A 41 -1.84 -8.15 19.08
N SER A 42 -2.40 -9.29 19.48
CA SER A 42 -3.15 -10.20 18.60
C SER A 42 -4.40 -9.55 17.99
N GLU A 43 -5.11 -8.72 18.74
CA GLU A 43 -6.33 -8.03 18.28
C GLU A 43 -6.03 -7.06 17.15
N LYS A 44 -4.97 -6.26 17.29
CA LYS A 44 -4.52 -5.34 16.23
C LYS A 44 -4.00 -6.09 14.99
N ARG A 45 -3.39 -7.27 15.18
CA ARG A 45 -2.97 -8.13 14.07
C ARG A 45 -4.16 -8.67 13.27
N GLU A 46 -5.22 -9.12 13.95
CA GLU A 46 -6.46 -9.55 13.29
C GLU A 46 -7.14 -8.39 12.54
N ALA A 47 -7.21 -7.22 13.16
CA ALA A 47 -7.72 -6.01 12.52
C ALA A 47 -6.93 -5.66 11.25
N HIS A 48 -5.59 -5.79 11.28
CA HIS A 48 -4.75 -5.57 10.10
C HIS A 48 -5.04 -6.56 8.96
N ILE A 49 -5.23 -7.85 9.26
CA ILE A 49 -5.64 -8.85 8.27
C ILE A 49 -7.00 -8.48 7.67
N GLY A 50 -7.95 -8.03 8.51
CA GLY A 50 -9.26 -7.55 8.06
C GLY A 50 -9.17 -6.34 7.12
N VAL A 51 -8.28 -5.39 7.41
CA VAL A 51 -8.02 -4.23 6.55
C VAL A 51 -7.44 -4.66 5.20
N ILE A 52 -6.47 -5.58 5.17
CA ILE A 52 -5.95 -6.13 3.91
C ILE A 52 -7.07 -6.78 3.10
N ALA A 53 -7.90 -7.60 3.74
CA ALA A 53 -9.03 -8.26 3.07
C ALA A 53 -10.02 -7.25 2.48
N PHE A 54 -10.32 -6.17 3.21
CA PHE A 54 -11.14 -5.06 2.73
C PHE A 54 -10.53 -4.35 1.53
N LEU A 55 -9.26 -3.92 1.61
CA LEU A 55 -8.58 -3.23 0.51
C LEU A 55 -8.51 -4.08 -0.77
N ARG A 56 -8.38 -5.40 -0.62
CA ARG A 56 -8.47 -6.34 -1.75
C ARG A 56 -9.88 -6.45 -2.31
N HIS A 57 -10.88 -6.55 -1.43
CA HIS A 57 -12.28 -6.65 -1.84
C HIS A 57 -12.72 -5.41 -2.63
N GLU A 58 -12.31 -4.23 -2.19
CA GLU A 58 -12.53 -2.96 -2.88
C GLU A 58 -11.65 -2.78 -4.14
N ASN A 59 -10.88 -3.80 -4.51
CA ASN A 59 -9.98 -3.80 -5.66
C ASN A 59 -8.96 -2.65 -5.62
N LEU A 60 -8.50 -2.23 -4.44
CA LEU A 60 -7.48 -1.18 -4.28
C LEU A 60 -6.06 -1.76 -4.31
N ILE A 61 -5.91 -2.99 -3.83
CA ILE A 61 -4.64 -3.74 -3.84
C ILE A 61 -4.85 -5.14 -4.42
N ALA A 62 -3.82 -5.68 -5.08
CA ALA A 62 -3.80 -7.04 -5.60
C ALA A 62 -2.63 -7.82 -5.00
N HIS A 63 -2.80 -9.14 -4.87
CA HIS A 63 -1.69 -10.04 -4.53
C HIS A 63 -0.80 -10.25 -5.75
N GLU A 64 0.50 -10.31 -5.51
CA GLU A 64 1.43 -10.82 -6.50
C GLU A 64 1.28 -12.34 -6.66
N MET A 65 1.25 -12.83 -7.91
CA MET A 65 1.25 -14.26 -8.17
C MET A 65 2.52 -14.91 -7.59
N GLY A 66 2.32 -15.90 -6.72
CA GLY A 66 3.43 -16.63 -6.07
C GLY A 66 3.81 -16.12 -4.68
N SER A 67 3.20 -15.04 -4.18
CA SER A 67 3.40 -14.56 -2.80
C SER A 67 2.08 -14.44 -2.05
N ALA A 68 2.05 -15.00 -0.84
CA ALA A 68 0.89 -14.88 0.07
C ALA A 68 0.85 -13.52 0.79
N SER A 69 1.96 -12.78 0.80
CA SER A 69 2.13 -11.57 1.60
C SER A 69 2.64 -10.36 0.81
N SER A 70 2.84 -10.48 -0.50
CA SER A 70 3.24 -9.38 -1.36
C SER A 70 2.04 -8.81 -2.11
N PHE A 71 1.94 -7.49 -2.11
CA PHE A 71 0.83 -6.75 -2.67
C PHE A 71 1.32 -5.63 -3.59
N ILE A 72 0.47 -5.22 -4.51
CA ILE A 72 0.69 -4.07 -5.39
C ILE A 72 -0.58 -3.23 -5.48
N LEU A 73 -0.44 -1.92 -5.68
CA LEU A 73 -1.58 -1.06 -5.98
C LEU A 73 -2.19 -1.43 -7.33
N THR A 74 -3.52 -1.54 -7.37
CA THR A 74 -4.26 -1.63 -8.63
C THR A 74 -4.43 -0.23 -9.24
N SER A 75 -4.96 -0.17 -10.47
CA SER A 75 -5.39 1.10 -11.07
C SER A 75 -6.33 1.89 -10.17
N ASN A 76 -7.27 1.22 -9.49
CA ASN A 76 -8.19 1.87 -8.54
C ASN A 76 -7.47 2.40 -7.31
N GLY A 77 -6.55 1.63 -6.72
CA GLY A 77 -5.73 2.07 -5.60
C GLY A 77 -4.89 3.30 -5.94
N LEU A 78 -4.32 3.34 -7.14
CA LEU A 78 -3.55 4.49 -7.64
C LEU A 78 -4.41 5.75 -7.77
N THR A 79 -5.69 5.64 -8.12
CA THR A 79 -6.56 6.83 -8.24
C THR A 79 -6.70 7.61 -6.93
N LEU A 80 -6.55 6.95 -5.77
CA LEU A 80 -6.61 7.60 -4.46
C LEU A 80 -5.55 8.69 -4.31
N PHE A 81 -4.40 8.47 -4.94
CA PHE A 81 -3.20 9.30 -4.83
C PHE A 81 -3.11 10.39 -5.91
N GLY A 82 -4.02 10.43 -6.88
CA GLY A 82 -4.25 11.54 -7.82
C GLY A 82 -3.03 12.27 -8.39
N ARG A 83 -2.56 13.32 -7.70
CA ARG A 83 -1.38 14.13 -8.07
C ARG A 83 -0.06 13.51 -7.64
N ASP A 84 -0.04 12.80 -6.52
CA ASP A 84 1.16 12.24 -5.92
C ASP A 84 1.71 11.07 -6.75
N VAL A 85 0.84 10.26 -7.37
CA VAL A 85 1.28 9.21 -8.33
C VAL A 85 2.00 9.81 -9.52
N LYS A 86 1.48 10.91 -10.09
CA LYS A 86 2.09 11.53 -11.27
C LYS A 86 3.50 12.05 -10.96
N ASN A 87 3.67 12.66 -9.78
CA ASN A 87 4.98 13.14 -9.35
C ASN A 87 5.95 11.97 -9.09
N HIS A 88 5.48 10.91 -8.45
CA HIS A 88 6.29 9.71 -8.18
C HIS A 88 6.73 9.02 -9.47
N LEU A 89 5.80 8.79 -10.41
CA LEU A 89 6.13 8.22 -11.72
C LEU A 89 7.07 9.11 -12.52
N ALA A 90 6.89 10.43 -12.49
CA ALA A 90 7.80 11.36 -13.15
C ALA A 90 9.21 11.31 -12.54
N SER A 91 9.32 11.20 -11.21
CA SER A 91 10.61 11.02 -10.52
C SER A 91 11.30 9.72 -10.94
N LEU A 92 10.56 8.62 -11.05
CA LEU A 92 11.11 7.33 -11.51
C LEU A 92 11.60 7.40 -12.96
N LEU A 93 10.86 8.09 -13.84
CA LEU A 93 11.26 8.27 -15.24
C LEU A 93 12.51 9.16 -15.36
N GLN A 94 12.60 10.24 -14.57
CA GLN A 94 13.78 11.09 -14.53
C GLN A 94 15.03 10.35 -14.04
N GLN A 95 14.88 9.42 -13.10
CA GLN A 95 16.00 8.57 -12.65
C GLN A 95 16.51 7.63 -13.75
N TYR A 96 15.67 7.28 -14.73
CA TYR A 96 16.04 6.42 -15.84
C TYR A 96 16.67 7.15 -17.03
N GLU A 97 16.48 8.48 -17.13
CA GLU A 97 17.09 9.32 -18.19
C GLU A 97 18.52 9.78 -17.86
N VAL A 98 19.05 9.45 -16.67
CA VAL A 98 20.37 9.88 -16.20
C VAL A 98 21.39 8.72 -16.22
N ASP A 99 21.02 7.55 -16.71
CA ASP A 99 21.92 6.40 -16.98
C ASP A 99 22.25 6.25 -18.48
#